data_AF-A0A843JAN6-F1
#
_entry.id   AF-A0A843JAN6-F1
#
_cell.length_a   1.000
_cell.length_b   1.000
_cell.length_c   1.000
_cell.angle_alpha   90.00
_cell.angle_beta   90.00
_cell.angle_gamma   90.00
#
_symmetry.space_group_name_H-M   'P 1'
#
loop_
_entity.id
_entity.type
_entity.pdbx_description
1 polymer ?
#
loop_
_entity_poly.entity_id
_entity_poly.type
_entity_poly.pdbx_seq_one_letter_code
_entity_poly.pdbx_strand_id
1 'polypeptide(L)'
;MEFTNEQLERYSRHIILKEIGVKGQKKLLNAKVLIIGAGGLGAPAALYLAAAGVGTIGIVDADAVDLSNLQRQVIHTTDDIGKDKVQSAAETMRAINPDVNVITYKKYVSSDNILDLIKDYDFIIDGTDNFPAKFLINDACVMAKKPFSHAGIIRFKGQLTTVVPGEGPCYRCIFKEMPPKDAIPTCKQ
;
A
#
# COMPACT_ATOMS: atom_id res chain seq x y z
N MET A 1 22.42 12.28 -2.79
CA MET A 1 22.10 12.89 -1.49
C MET A 1 22.93 12.26 -0.39
N GLU A 2 23.45 13.10 0.49
CA GLU A 2 23.98 12.70 1.80
C GLU A 2 22.84 12.70 2.82
N PHE A 3 22.94 11.87 3.85
CA PHE A 3 21.96 11.83 4.92
C PHE A 3 22.18 13.01 5.87
N THR A 4 21.10 13.56 6.43
CA THR A 4 21.21 14.45 7.60
C THR A 4 21.58 13.63 8.83
N ASN A 5 22.07 14.29 9.89
CA ASN A 5 22.35 13.62 11.16
C ASN A 5 21.09 12.95 11.74
N GLU A 6 19.93 13.61 11.65
CA GLU A 6 18.64 13.08 12.09
C GLU A 6 18.25 11.82 11.29
N GLN A 7 18.49 11.81 9.98
CA GLN A 7 18.24 10.62 9.15
C GLN A 7 19.21 9.48 9.46
N LEU A 8 20.48 9.77 9.73
CA LEU A 8 21.45 8.75 10.16
C LEU A 8 21.04 8.13 11.49
N GLU A 9 20.58 8.92 12.45
CA GLU A 9 20.06 8.43 13.72
C GLU A 9 18.81 7.56 13.52
N ARG A 10 17.81 8.09 12.80
CA ARG A 10 16.54 7.41 12.51
C ARG A 10 16.73 6.07 11.81
N TYR A 11 17.56 6.03 10.77
CA TYR A 11 17.74 4.82 9.94
C TYR A 11 18.97 3.99 10.33
N SER A 12 19.63 4.30 11.45
CA SER A 12 20.82 3.59 11.93
C SER A 12 20.62 2.07 11.95
N ARG A 13 19.46 1.60 12.41
CA ARG A 13 19.11 0.16 12.48
C ARG A 13 18.91 -0.49 11.12
N HIS A 14 18.59 0.26 10.07
CA HIS A 14 18.55 -0.25 8.70
C HIS A 14 19.93 -0.24 8.04
N ILE A 15 20.69 0.84 8.27
CA ILE A 15 22.02 1.02 7.67
C ILE A 15 23.01 -0.05 8.14
N ILE A 16 22.90 -0.56 9.37
CA ILE A 16 23.75 -1.67 9.84
C ILE A 16 23.44 -3.03 9.19
N LEU A 17 22.26 -3.20 8.57
CA LEU A 17 21.90 -4.46 7.92
C LEU A 17 22.63 -4.56 6.58
N LYS A 18 23.39 -5.65 6.39
CA LYS A 18 24.27 -5.85 5.24
C LYS A 18 23.55 -5.75 3.90
N GLU A 19 22.33 -6.27 3.83
CA GLU A 19 21.49 -6.31 2.63
C GLU A 19 20.86 -4.95 2.30
N ILE A 20 20.75 -4.05 3.29
CA ILE A 20 20.25 -2.68 3.09
C ILE A 20 21.44 -1.74 2.97
N GLY A 21 22.18 -1.52 4.04
CA GLY A 21 23.30 -0.58 4.08
C GLY A 21 22.89 0.86 3.76
N VAL A 22 23.89 1.74 3.67
CA VAL A 22 23.73 3.12 3.21
C VAL A 22 23.06 3.17 1.82
N LYS A 23 23.45 2.25 0.92
CA LYS A 23 22.95 2.23 -0.47
C LYS A 23 21.46 1.87 -0.53
N GLY A 24 21.02 0.84 0.19
CA GLY A 24 19.63 0.42 0.25
C GLY A 24 18.75 1.45 0.93
N GLN A 25 19.20 2.06 2.03
CA GLN A 25 18.43 3.14 2.66
C GLN A 25 18.29 4.36 1.75
N LYS A 26 19.34 4.74 1.00
CA LYS A 26 19.22 5.78 -0.05
C LYS A 26 18.23 5.36 -1.13
N LYS A 27 18.17 4.09 -1.50
CA LYS A 27 17.18 3.60 -2.47
C LYS A 27 15.75 3.77 -1.93
N LEU A 28 15.50 3.45 -0.67
CA LEU A 28 14.20 3.66 -0.01
C LEU A 28 13.80 5.14 -0.01
N LEU A 29 14.72 6.03 0.40
CA LEU A 29 14.47 7.48 0.41
C LEU A 29 14.13 8.07 -0.97
N ASN A 30 14.56 7.42 -2.06
CA ASN A 30 14.24 7.86 -3.42
C ASN A 30 13.08 7.09 -4.05
N ALA A 31 12.58 6.05 -3.39
CA ALA A 31 11.52 5.19 -3.91
C ALA A 31 10.14 5.84 -3.75
N LYS A 32 9.25 5.51 -4.67
CA LYS A 32 7.85 5.90 -4.67
C LYS A 32 6.97 4.66 -4.59
N VAL A 33 6.16 4.53 -3.55
CA VAL A 33 5.23 3.40 -3.38
C VAL A 33 3.78 3.89 -3.40
N LEU A 34 2.91 3.25 -4.18
CA LEU A 34 1.47 3.50 -4.16
C LEU A 34 0.76 2.42 -3.35
N ILE A 35 -0.06 2.83 -2.39
CA ILE A 35 -0.92 1.94 -1.61
C ILE A 35 -2.36 2.16 -2.05
N ILE A 36 -3.00 1.11 -2.56
CA ILE A 36 -4.39 1.12 -2.98
C ILE A 36 -5.23 0.44 -1.91
N GLY A 37 -6.02 1.23 -1.20
CA GLY A 37 -6.78 0.87 0.00
C GLY A 37 -6.03 1.25 1.27
N ALA A 38 -6.63 2.08 2.11
CA ALA A 38 -6.15 2.49 3.43
C ALA A 38 -6.76 1.63 4.57
N GLY A 39 -7.33 0.47 4.22
CA GLY A 39 -8.00 -0.43 5.16
C GLY A 39 -7.04 -1.35 5.94
N GLY A 40 -7.53 -2.52 6.36
CA GLY A 40 -6.79 -3.41 7.28
C GLY A 40 -5.46 -3.96 6.72
N LEU A 41 -5.29 -3.96 5.40
CA LEU A 41 -4.05 -4.37 4.74
C LEU A 41 -3.13 -3.18 4.45
N GLY A 42 -3.68 -2.09 3.92
CA GLY A 42 -2.91 -0.91 3.57
C GLY A 42 -2.46 -0.09 4.78
N ALA A 43 -3.23 -0.05 5.87
CA ALA A 43 -2.89 0.64 7.10
C ALA A 43 -1.53 0.19 7.69
N PRO A 44 -1.31 -1.10 8.01
CA PRO A 44 -0.01 -1.54 8.50
C PRO A 44 1.11 -1.37 7.46
N ALA A 45 0.83 -1.56 6.16
CA ALA A 45 1.82 -1.33 5.12
C ALA A 45 2.29 0.14 5.08
N ALA A 46 1.36 1.09 5.14
CA ALA A 46 1.64 2.52 5.16
C ALA A 46 2.49 2.92 6.37
N LEU A 47 2.14 2.43 7.56
CA LEU A 47 2.90 2.68 8.80
C LEU A 47 4.36 2.27 8.67
N TYR A 48 4.62 1.04 8.22
CA TYR A 48 5.98 0.52 8.11
C TYR A 48 6.77 1.11 6.93
N LEU A 49 6.12 1.40 5.80
CA LEU A 49 6.79 2.07 4.68
C LEU A 49 7.20 3.50 5.05
N ALA A 50 6.35 4.23 5.78
CA ALA A 50 6.68 5.57 6.28
C ALA A 50 7.83 5.50 7.30
N ALA A 51 7.74 4.59 8.27
CA ALA A 51 8.80 4.38 9.27
C ALA A 51 10.13 3.97 8.63
N ALA A 52 10.09 3.18 7.55
CA ALA A 52 11.28 2.75 6.83
C ALA A 52 11.93 3.84 5.98
N GLY A 53 11.27 4.99 5.81
CA GLY A 53 11.78 6.10 5.01
C GLY A 53 11.62 5.88 3.52
N VAL A 54 10.49 5.30 3.08
CA VAL A 54 10.13 5.39 1.66
C VAL A 54 9.89 6.87 1.32
N GLY A 55 10.59 7.37 0.31
CA GLY A 55 10.62 8.80 0.00
C GLY A 55 9.26 9.41 -0.33
N THR A 56 8.47 8.72 -1.16
CA THR A 56 7.10 9.14 -1.49
C THR A 56 6.14 7.98 -1.32
N ILE A 57 5.05 8.22 -0.59
CA ILE A 57 3.96 7.26 -0.43
C ILE A 57 2.68 7.89 -0.98
N GLY A 58 2.15 7.30 -2.05
CA GLY A 58 0.80 7.56 -2.53
C GLY A 58 -0.19 6.69 -1.79
N ILE A 59 -1.34 7.23 -1.41
CA ILE A 59 -2.43 6.44 -0.81
C ILE A 59 -3.77 6.75 -1.49
N VAL A 60 -4.45 5.70 -1.95
CA VAL A 60 -5.72 5.77 -2.67
C VAL A 60 -6.79 5.08 -1.83
N ASP A 61 -7.81 5.83 -1.42
CA ASP A 61 -9.01 5.30 -0.76
C ASP A 61 -10.14 6.32 -0.91
N ALA A 62 -11.38 5.88 -1.06
CA ALA A 62 -12.53 6.78 -1.22
C ALA A 62 -13.35 6.94 0.06
N ASP A 63 -13.14 6.06 1.04
CA ASP A 63 -13.99 5.96 2.21
C ASP A 63 -13.55 6.95 3.30
N ALA A 64 -14.47 7.21 4.23
CA ALA A 64 -14.18 7.83 5.52
C ALA A 64 -13.90 6.75 6.59
N VAL A 65 -13.22 7.15 7.66
CA VAL A 65 -12.99 6.31 8.84
C VAL A 65 -14.32 6.07 9.56
N ASP A 66 -14.57 4.81 9.90
CA ASP A 66 -15.76 4.38 10.63
C ASP A 66 -15.36 3.62 11.92
N LEU A 67 -16.19 3.66 12.96
CA LEU A 67 -15.91 2.99 14.23
C LEU A 67 -15.61 1.49 14.05
N SER A 68 -16.33 0.80 13.15
CA SER A 68 -16.12 -0.64 12.86
C SER A 68 -14.77 -0.95 12.23
N ASN A 69 -14.05 0.08 11.76
CA ASN A 69 -12.75 -0.05 11.13
C ASN A 69 -11.62 -0.14 12.17
N LEU A 70 -11.80 0.51 13.33
CA LEU A 70 -10.73 0.74 14.31
C LEU A 70 -10.19 -0.52 14.99
N GLN A 71 -10.92 -1.64 14.94
CA GLN A 71 -10.43 -2.94 15.45
C GLN A 71 -9.29 -3.53 14.61
N ARG A 72 -9.05 -3.04 13.38
CA ARG A 72 -8.00 -3.57 12.48
C ARG A 72 -7.28 -2.52 11.62
N GLN A 73 -7.83 -1.32 11.45
CA GLN A 73 -7.23 -0.26 10.63
C GLN A 73 -6.41 0.67 11.53
N VAL A 74 -5.30 0.14 12.05
CA VAL A 74 -4.47 0.73 13.12
C VAL A 74 -3.77 2.05 12.77
N ILE A 75 -3.88 2.52 11.52
CA ILE A 75 -3.37 3.83 11.12
C ILE A 75 -4.36 4.97 11.46
N HIS A 76 -5.61 4.62 11.74
CA HIS A 76 -6.69 5.55 12.10
C HIS A 76 -6.97 5.50 13.60
N THR A 77 -7.48 6.61 14.14
CA THR A 77 -7.83 6.74 15.55
C THR A 77 -9.32 7.03 15.74
N THR A 78 -9.80 6.97 16.99
CA THR A 78 -11.19 7.35 17.33
C THR A 78 -11.50 8.79 16.96
N ASP A 79 -10.51 9.69 17.07
CA ASP A 79 -10.67 11.11 16.73
C ASP A 79 -10.79 11.34 15.21
N ASP A 80 -10.44 10.34 14.40
CA ASP A 80 -10.56 10.41 12.94
C ASP A 80 -11.92 9.94 12.40
N ILE A 81 -12.86 9.49 13.23
CA ILE A 81 -14.18 9.01 12.75
C ILE A 81 -14.86 10.10 11.90
N GLY A 82 -15.29 9.73 10.70
CA GLY A 82 -15.91 10.62 9.71
C GLY A 82 -14.92 11.37 8.81
N LYS A 83 -13.61 11.32 9.12
CA LYS A 83 -12.55 11.89 8.29
C LYS A 83 -12.22 10.97 7.13
N ASP A 84 -11.77 11.53 6.02
CA ASP A 84 -11.30 10.75 4.88
C ASP A 84 -10.13 9.86 5.28
N LYS A 85 -10.20 8.56 4.95
CA LYS A 85 -9.13 7.61 5.31
C LYS A 85 -7.78 8.04 4.77
N VAL A 86 -7.73 8.52 3.54
CA VAL A 86 -6.48 9.01 2.94
C VAL A 86 -5.88 10.18 3.73
N GLN A 87 -6.71 11.04 4.31
CA GLN A 87 -6.24 12.18 5.09
C GLN A 87 -5.77 11.75 6.48
N SER A 88 -6.56 10.94 7.20
CA SER A 88 -6.16 10.37 8.49
C SER A 88 -4.84 9.58 8.35
N ALA A 89 -4.73 8.72 7.35
CA ALA A 89 -3.51 7.95 7.09
C ALA A 89 -2.30 8.85 6.77
N ALA A 90 -2.49 9.92 6.00
CA ALA A 90 -1.42 10.85 5.66
C ALA A 90 -0.89 11.62 6.87
N GLU A 91 -1.77 12.03 7.77
CA GLU A 91 -1.38 12.68 9.02
C GLU A 91 -0.59 11.73 9.93
N THR A 92 -1.06 10.49 10.10
CA THR A 92 -0.34 9.48 10.89
C THR A 92 1.04 9.16 10.29
N MET A 93 1.16 9.00 8.97
CA MET A 93 2.46 8.76 8.32
C MET A 93 3.43 9.92 8.52
N ARG A 94 2.96 11.17 8.38
CA ARG A 94 3.80 12.37 8.61
C ARG A 94 4.20 12.53 10.08
N ALA A 95 3.33 12.15 11.01
CA ALA A 95 3.65 12.15 12.44
C ALA A 95 4.73 11.12 12.78
N ILE A 96 4.74 9.96 12.10
CA ILE A 96 5.78 8.93 12.25
C ILE A 96 7.10 9.40 11.65
N ASN A 97 7.05 9.96 10.44
CA ASN A 97 8.23 10.36 9.70
C ASN A 97 7.96 11.61 8.84
N PRO A 98 8.40 12.80 9.29
CA PRO A 98 8.14 14.05 8.58
C PRO A 98 8.89 14.16 7.24
N ASP A 99 9.91 13.34 7.01
CA ASP A 99 10.67 13.33 5.75
C ASP A 99 9.90 12.68 4.59
N VAL A 100 8.82 11.94 4.88
CA VAL A 100 8.06 11.20 3.87
C VAL A 100 7.09 12.14 3.15
N ASN A 101 7.21 12.21 1.83
CA ASN A 101 6.23 12.90 1.00
C ASN A 101 4.98 12.02 0.80
N VAL A 102 3.89 12.37 1.48
CA VAL A 102 2.62 11.65 1.35
C VAL A 102 1.68 12.36 0.37
N ILE A 103 1.21 11.62 -0.64
CA ILE A 103 0.25 12.08 -1.66
C ILE A 103 -1.08 11.32 -1.48
N THR A 104 -2.18 12.04 -1.36
CA THR A 104 -3.52 11.47 -1.12
C THR A 104 -4.38 11.49 -2.38
N TYR A 105 -5.12 10.41 -2.59
CA TYR A 105 -6.09 10.30 -3.68
C TYR A 105 -7.45 9.82 -3.12
N LYS A 106 -8.35 10.77 -2.84
CA LYS A 106 -9.71 10.47 -2.39
C LYS A 106 -10.60 10.01 -3.56
N LYS A 107 -10.43 8.76 -4.01
CA LYS A 107 -11.20 8.19 -5.13
C LYS A 107 -11.12 6.66 -5.14
N TYR A 108 -12.10 6.02 -5.78
CA TYR A 108 -12.01 4.61 -6.13
C TYR A 108 -11.07 4.42 -7.33
N VAL A 109 -10.35 3.31 -7.34
CA VAL A 109 -9.62 2.88 -8.55
C VAL A 109 -10.61 2.33 -9.58
N SER A 110 -10.41 2.71 -10.83
CA SER A 110 -11.22 2.27 -11.98
C SER A 110 -10.33 2.07 -13.21
N SER A 111 -10.88 1.43 -14.24
CA SER A 111 -10.22 1.29 -15.56
C SER A 111 -9.74 2.63 -16.11
N ASP A 112 -10.47 3.70 -15.83
CA ASP A 112 -10.24 5.02 -16.42
C ASP A 112 -9.11 5.78 -15.74
N ASN A 113 -8.72 5.39 -14.52
CA ASN A 113 -7.73 6.14 -13.73
C ASN A 113 -6.51 5.32 -13.29
N ILE A 114 -6.57 3.99 -13.32
CA ILE A 114 -5.54 3.16 -12.69
C ILE A 114 -4.16 3.33 -13.33
N LEU A 115 -4.09 3.42 -14.67
CA LEU A 115 -2.82 3.59 -15.37
C LEU A 115 -2.17 4.93 -15.02
N ASP A 116 -2.96 5.99 -14.89
CA ASP A 116 -2.47 7.30 -14.47
C ASP A 116 -2.04 7.32 -13.00
N LEU A 117 -2.72 6.58 -12.13
CA LEU A 117 -2.36 6.49 -10.72
C LEU A 117 -1.02 5.78 -10.50
N ILE A 118 -0.75 4.69 -11.24
CA ILE A 118 0.44 3.85 -10.99
C ILE A 118 1.70 4.33 -11.72
N LYS A 119 1.58 5.19 -12.73
CA LYS A 119 2.69 5.48 -13.67
C LYS A 119 3.96 6.00 -12.99
N ASP A 120 3.81 6.86 -11.98
CA ASP A 120 4.90 7.56 -11.30
C ASP A 120 5.45 6.80 -10.09
N TYR A 121 4.93 5.60 -9.79
CA TYR A 121 5.34 4.80 -8.64
C TYR A 121 6.21 3.61 -9.06
N ASP A 122 7.18 3.25 -8.22
CA ASP A 122 8.12 2.17 -8.45
C ASP A 122 7.54 0.80 -8.05
N PHE A 123 6.67 0.80 -7.04
CA PHE A 123 6.05 -0.40 -6.48
C PHE A 123 4.61 -0.11 -6.04
N ILE A 124 3.72 -1.09 -6.22
CA ILE A 124 2.31 -0.95 -5.87
C ILE A 124 1.94 -1.95 -4.76
N ILE A 125 1.15 -1.52 -3.78
CA ILE A 125 0.56 -2.36 -2.74
C ILE A 125 -0.94 -2.42 -2.96
N ASP A 126 -1.46 -3.61 -3.27
CA ASP A 126 -2.88 -3.88 -3.30
C ASP A 126 -3.36 -4.28 -1.89
N GLY A 127 -3.91 -3.30 -1.18
CA GLY A 127 -4.57 -3.44 0.11
C GLY A 127 -6.10 -3.48 0.01
N THR A 128 -6.66 -3.73 -1.18
CA THR A 128 -8.10 -3.77 -1.41
C THR A 128 -8.70 -5.09 -0.91
N ASP A 129 -10.01 -5.10 -0.65
CA ASP A 129 -10.74 -6.25 -0.13
C ASP A 129 -11.79 -6.82 -1.10
N ASN A 130 -11.83 -6.34 -2.34
CA ASN A 130 -12.78 -6.79 -3.36
C ASN A 130 -12.07 -7.31 -4.62
N PHE A 131 -12.62 -8.37 -5.22
CA PHE A 131 -12.04 -9.00 -6.40
C PHE A 131 -11.93 -8.09 -7.63
N PRO A 132 -12.92 -7.25 -7.99
CA PRO A 132 -12.79 -6.36 -9.14
C PRO A 132 -11.55 -5.47 -9.11
N ALA A 133 -11.27 -4.83 -7.96
CA ALA A 133 -10.08 -4.01 -7.79
C ALA A 133 -8.79 -4.85 -7.91
N LYS A 134 -8.77 -6.04 -7.31
CA LYS A 134 -7.62 -6.97 -7.35
C LYS A 134 -7.22 -7.35 -8.78
N PHE A 135 -8.20 -7.72 -9.60
CA PHE A 135 -7.96 -8.05 -11.00
C PHE A 135 -7.56 -6.82 -11.81
N LEU A 136 -8.20 -5.67 -11.57
CA LEU A 136 -7.86 -4.41 -12.24
C LEU A 136 -6.42 -3.97 -11.94
N ILE A 137 -6.00 -4.01 -10.67
CA ILE A 137 -4.65 -3.65 -10.25
C ILE A 137 -3.63 -4.58 -10.87
N ASN A 138 -3.90 -5.89 -10.88
CA ASN A 138 -3.04 -6.86 -11.57
C ASN A 138 -2.85 -6.49 -13.05
N ASP A 139 -3.94 -6.26 -13.77
CA ASP A 139 -3.87 -6.01 -15.22
C ASP A 139 -3.10 -4.73 -15.51
N ALA A 140 -3.41 -3.66 -14.78
CA ALA A 140 -2.71 -2.40 -14.91
C ALA A 140 -1.20 -2.53 -14.59
N CYS A 141 -0.84 -3.22 -13.51
CA CYS A 141 0.56 -3.42 -13.13
C CYS A 141 1.33 -4.28 -14.12
N VAL A 142 0.72 -5.36 -14.62
CA VAL A 142 1.34 -6.23 -15.64
C VAL A 142 1.54 -5.45 -16.95
N MET A 143 0.53 -4.71 -17.41
CA MET A 143 0.62 -3.89 -18.62
C MET A 143 1.68 -2.79 -18.50
N ALA A 144 1.76 -2.12 -17.35
CA ALA A 144 2.72 -1.05 -17.07
C ALA A 144 4.09 -1.57 -16.59
N LYS A 145 4.29 -2.89 -16.50
CA LYS A 145 5.49 -3.54 -15.95
C LYS A 145 5.87 -3.03 -14.55
N LYS A 146 4.88 -2.76 -13.71
CA LYS A 146 5.06 -2.33 -12.31
C LYS A 146 5.05 -3.55 -11.39
N PRO A 147 6.09 -3.78 -10.57
CA PRO A 147 6.04 -4.80 -9.54
C PRO A 147 5.00 -4.42 -8.47
N PHE A 148 4.29 -5.42 -7.95
CA PHE A 148 3.29 -5.17 -6.92
C PHE A 148 3.14 -6.35 -5.97
N SER A 149 2.71 -6.07 -4.74
CA SER A 149 2.27 -7.10 -3.80
C SER A 149 0.75 -7.04 -3.64
N HIS A 150 0.16 -8.22 -3.62
CA HIS A 150 -1.24 -8.43 -3.33
C HIS A 150 -1.39 -9.18 -2.02
N ALA A 151 -2.34 -8.73 -1.20
CA ALA A 151 -2.76 -9.47 -0.02
C ALA A 151 -4.29 -9.68 0.01
N GLY A 152 -4.72 -10.73 0.67
CA GLY A 152 -6.12 -11.02 0.93
C GLY A 152 -6.26 -11.70 2.28
N ILE A 153 -7.30 -11.33 3.04
CA ILE A 153 -7.60 -11.95 4.33
C ILE A 153 -9.08 -12.32 4.35
N ILE A 154 -9.36 -13.54 4.79
CA ILE A 154 -10.72 -13.97 5.09
C ILE A 154 -10.72 -14.76 6.40
N ARG A 155 -11.48 -14.28 7.39
CA ARG A 155 -11.52 -14.85 8.74
C ARG A 155 -10.10 -15.04 9.30
N PHE A 156 -9.67 -16.28 9.49
CA PHE A 156 -8.36 -16.66 10.04
C PHE A 156 -7.32 -17.05 8.97
N LYS A 157 -7.61 -16.81 7.69
CA LYS A 157 -6.72 -17.14 6.57
C LYS A 157 -6.23 -15.87 5.91
N GLY A 158 -4.92 -15.77 5.75
CA GLY A 158 -4.26 -14.74 4.96
C GLY A 158 -3.58 -15.35 3.74
N GLN A 159 -3.52 -14.59 2.67
CA GLN A 159 -2.71 -14.88 1.49
C GLN A 159 -1.93 -13.63 1.10
N LEU A 160 -0.70 -13.83 0.63
CA LEU A 160 0.13 -12.77 0.09
C LEU A 160 0.93 -13.31 -1.10
N THR A 161 1.04 -12.51 -2.14
CA THR A 161 1.90 -12.80 -3.29
C THR A 161 2.53 -11.51 -3.80
N THR A 162 3.75 -11.62 -4.32
CA THR A 162 4.44 -10.51 -5.00
C THR A 162 4.60 -10.91 -6.45
N VAL A 163 4.14 -10.04 -7.35
CA VAL A 163 4.25 -10.21 -8.79
C VAL A 163 5.30 -9.24 -9.32
N VAL A 164 6.30 -9.79 -9.99
CA VAL A 164 7.28 -9.04 -10.78
C VAL A 164 6.99 -9.34 -12.25
N PRO A 165 6.35 -8.41 -13.00
CA PRO A 165 5.97 -8.66 -14.38
C PRO A 165 7.16 -9.09 -15.25
N GLY A 166 7.04 -10.26 -15.88
CA GLY A 166 8.09 -10.86 -16.72
C GLY A 166 9.01 -11.85 -16.01
N GLU A 167 8.97 -11.94 -14.67
CA GLU A 167 9.83 -12.84 -13.88
C GLU A 167 9.04 -13.98 -13.19
N GLY A 168 7.74 -14.09 -13.44
CA GLY A 168 6.91 -15.13 -12.84
C GLY A 168 5.43 -15.03 -13.21
N PRO A 169 4.56 -15.85 -12.58
CA PRO A 169 3.13 -15.77 -12.78
C PRO A 169 2.55 -14.46 -12.23
N CYS A 170 1.53 -13.92 -12.90
CA CYS A 170 0.72 -12.83 -12.35
C CYS A 170 -0.50 -13.36 -11.59
N TYR A 171 -1.30 -12.46 -11.01
CA TYR A 171 -2.50 -12.86 -10.27
C TYR A 171 -3.47 -13.67 -11.14
N ARG A 172 -3.64 -13.28 -12.41
CA ARG A 172 -4.48 -14.01 -13.38
C ARG A 172 -3.92 -15.38 -13.77
N CYS A 173 -2.60 -15.60 -13.68
CA CYS A 173 -2.01 -16.91 -13.91
C CYS A 173 -2.42 -17.92 -12.81
N ILE A 174 -2.64 -17.43 -11.60
CA ILE A 174 -3.07 -18.24 -10.44
C ILE A 174 -4.61 -18.34 -10.41
N PHE A 175 -5.29 -17.21 -10.58
CA PHE A 175 -6.74 -17.08 -10.55
C PHE A 175 -7.26 -16.66 -11.93
N LYS A 176 -7.61 -17.64 -12.76
CA LYS A 176 -7.97 -17.42 -14.18
C LYS A 176 -9.13 -16.43 -14.35
N GLU A 177 -10.21 -16.65 -13.61
CA GLU A 177 -11.43 -15.86 -13.70
C GLU A 177 -11.85 -15.33 -12.34
N MET A 178 -12.58 -14.22 -12.37
CA MET A 178 -13.18 -13.66 -11.17
C MET A 178 -14.23 -14.64 -10.64
N PRO A 179 -14.24 -14.95 -9.33
CA PRO A 179 -15.28 -15.79 -8.78
C PRO A 179 -16.68 -15.18 -9.04
N PRO A 180 -17.73 -15.99 -9.26
CA PRO A 180 -19.10 -15.51 -9.36
C PRO A 180 -19.45 -14.64 -8.15
N LYS A 181 -20.27 -13.60 -8.34
CA LYS A 181 -20.64 -12.66 -7.25
C LYS A 181 -21.19 -13.37 -6.02
N ASP A 182 -21.92 -14.47 -6.22
CA ASP A 182 -22.59 -15.22 -5.16
C ASP A 182 -21.66 -16.21 -4.43
N ALA A 183 -20.44 -16.42 -4.93
CA ALA A 183 -19.46 -17.36 -4.37
C ALA A 183 -18.45 -16.69 -3.43
N ILE A 184 -18.62 -15.39 -3.14
CA ILE A 184 -17.67 -14.59 -2.35
C ILE A 184 -18.15 -14.50 -0.90
N PRO A 185 -17.63 -15.32 0.03
CA PRO A 185 -17.92 -15.14 1.45
C PRO A 185 -17.37 -13.80 1.93
N THR A 186 -18.18 -13.06 2.69
CA THR A 186 -17.79 -11.75 3.23
C THR A 186 -17.31 -11.90 4.68
N CYS A 187 -16.35 -11.07 5.10
CA CYS A 187 -15.98 -10.94 6.51
C CYS A 187 -17.03 -10.20 7.35
N LYS A 188 -18.19 -9.86 6.78
CA LYS A 188 -19.34 -9.26 7.47
C LYS A 188 -20.28 -10.31 8.06
N GLN A 189 -20.02 -11.61 7.86
CA GLN A 189 -20.85 -12.74 8.31
C GLN A 189 -20.05 -13.76 9.13
#